data_AF-A0A2S9RQ76-F1
#
_entry.id   AF-A0A2S9RQ76-F1
#
_cell.length_a   1.000
_cell.length_b   1.000
_cell.length_c   1.000
_cell.angle_alpha   90.00
_cell.angle_beta   90.00
_cell.angle_gamma   90.00
#
_symmetry.space_group_name_H-M   'P 1'
#
loop_
_entity.id
_entity.type
_entity.pdbx_description
1 polymer ?
#
loop_
_entity_poly.entity_id
_entity_poly.type
_entity_poly.pdbx_seq_one_letter_code
_entity_poly.pdbx_strand_id
1 'polypeptide(L)'
;MLQARKNKQLNKNNAVMLAYLEQVEKAVRRLNEMGLTVINVHFEKIKPTVRVMNNAVTEQLEKDQWAYVYHVGRDVGRYQEAQFTVEGIRVVWRKYLK
;
A
#
# COMPACT_ATOMS: atom_id res chain seq x y z
N MET A 1 -16.70 -35.13 -25.23
CA MET A 1 -15.43 -34.41 -25.48
C MET A 1 -15.54 -33.04 -24.84
N LEU A 2 -14.82 -32.80 -23.74
CA LEU A 2 -14.70 -31.46 -23.16
C LEU A 2 -13.94 -30.60 -24.17
N GLN A 3 -14.60 -29.58 -24.73
CA GLN A 3 -13.92 -28.59 -25.55
C GLN A 3 -12.78 -28.00 -24.73
N ALA A 4 -11.56 -28.06 -25.24
CA ALA A 4 -10.43 -27.35 -24.67
C ALA A 4 -10.85 -25.89 -24.51
N ARG A 5 -10.94 -25.41 -23.27
CA ARG A 5 -11.22 -24.00 -22.97
C ARG A 5 -10.11 -23.20 -23.65
N LYS A 6 -10.41 -22.56 -24.79
CA LYS A 6 -9.52 -21.55 -25.36
C LYS A 6 -9.18 -20.58 -24.24
N ASN A 7 -7.91 -20.49 -23.86
CA ASN A 7 -7.46 -19.50 -22.89
C ASN A 7 -7.84 -18.13 -23.43
N LYS A 8 -8.91 -17.56 -22.88
CA LYS A 8 -9.39 -16.24 -23.28
C LYS A 8 -8.31 -15.25 -22.89
N GLN A 9 -7.79 -14.53 -23.88
CA GLN A 9 -6.83 -13.45 -23.62
C GLN A 9 -7.46 -12.45 -22.64
N LEU A 10 -6.67 -12.00 -21.66
CA LEU A 10 -7.12 -11.01 -20.70
C LEU A 10 -7.54 -9.73 -21.42
N ASN A 11 -8.68 -9.18 -21.03
CA ASN A 11 -9.01 -7.82 -21.42
C ASN A 11 -8.03 -6.83 -20.74
N LYS A 12 -7.98 -5.59 -21.22
CA LYS A 12 -7.07 -4.56 -20.72
C LYS A 12 -7.20 -4.34 -19.21
N ASN A 13 -8.42 -4.28 -18.68
CA ASN A 13 -8.65 -4.02 -17.25
C ASN A 13 -8.15 -5.18 -16.38
N ASN A 14 -8.40 -6.42 -16.79
CA ASN A 14 -7.90 -7.59 -16.07
C ASN A 14 -6.37 -7.65 -16.09
N ALA A 15 -5.74 -7.33 -17.23
CA ALA A 15 -4.28 -7.28 -17.33
C ALA A 15 -3.68 -6.19 -16.41
N VAL A 16 -4.28 -5.00 -16.38
CA VAL A 16 -3.87 -3.92 -15.47
C VAL A 16 -4.03 -4.33 -14.01
N MET A 17 -5.13 -4.99 -13.67
CA MET A 17 -5.38 -5.39 -12.29
C MET A 17 -4.41 -6.47 -11.82
N LEU A 18 -4.07 -7.44 -12.68
CA LEU A 18 -3.02 -8.42 -12.39
C LEU A 18 -1.66 -7.76 -12.20
N ALA A 19 -1.30 -6.80 -13.06
CA ALA A 19 -0.05 -6.05 -12.90
C ALA A 19 0.01 -5.31 -11.55
N TYR A 20 -1.10 -4.72 -11.09
CA TYR A 20 -1.16 -4.11 -9.76
C TYR A 20 -1.06 -5.12 -8.62
N LEU A 21 -1.62 -6.33 -8.77
CA LEU A 21 -1.47 -7.39 -7.77
C LEU A 21 0.00 -7.83 -7.65
N GLU A 22 0.69 -8.02 -8.77
CA GLU A 22 2.14 -8.32 -8.78
C GLU A 22 2.96 -7.19 -8.15
N GLN A 23 2.59 -5.94 -8.43
CA GLN A 23 3.27 -4.78 -7.87
C GLN A 23 3.04 -4.66 -6.35
N VAL A 24 1.82 -4.95 -5.88
CA VAL A 24 1.50 -5.02 -4.45
C VAL A 24 2.30 -6.14 -3.78
N GLU A 25 2.43 -7.32 -4.40
CA GLU A 25 3.24 -8.40 -3.85
C GLU A 25 4.70 -7.96 -3.63
N LYS A 26 5.31 -7.33 -4.64
CA LYS A 26 6.66 -6.77 -4.54
C LYS A 26 6.76 -5.74 -3.42
N ALA A 27 5.79 -4.84 -3.32
CA ALA A 27 5.73 -3.84 -2.26
C ALA A 27 5.64 -4.49 -0.88
N VAL A 28 4.79 -5.49 -0.68
CA VAL A 28 4.63 -6.21 0.60
C VAL A 28 5.94 -6.88 1.01
N ARG A 29 6.63 -7.56 0.08
CA ARG A 29 7.95 -8.17 0.34
C ARG A 29 8.97 -7.12 0.76
N ARG A 30 9.05 -6.00 0.05
CA ARG A 30 9.97 -4.92 0.36
C ARG A 30 9.66 -4.25 1.70
N LEU A 31 8.40 -4.05 2.02
CA LEU A 31 7.96 -3.51 3.32
C LEU A 31 8.35 -4.44 4.47
N ASN A 32 8.21 -5.76 4.28
CA ASN A 32 8.67 -6.74 5.25
C ASN A 32 10.19 -6.66 5.49
N GLU A 33 10.99 -6.56 4.43
CA GLU A 33 12.44 -6.36 4.55
C GLU A 33 12.81 -5.08 5.31
N MET A 34 12.00 -4.03 5.16
CA MET A 34 12.16 -2.78 5.90
C MET A 34 11.71 -2.86 7.37
N GLY A 35 11.12 -3.98 7.81
CA GLY A 35 10.56 -4.11 9.16
C GLY A 35 9.19 -3.44 9.33
N LEU A 36 8.44 -3.27 8.25
CA LEU A 36 7.08 -2.70 8.27
C LEU A 36 6.03 -3.81 8.17
N THR A 37 5.03 -3.77 9.06
CA THR A 37 3.90 -4.71 9.05
C THR A 37 2.74 -4.15 8.25
N VAL A 38 2.40 -4.82 7.15
CA VAL A 38 1.21 -4.50 6.34
C VAL A 38 -0.05 -4.98 7.07
N ILE A 39 -1.04 -4.09 7.20
CA ILE A 39 -2.32 -4.38 7.87
C ILE A 39 -3.51 -4.30 6.92
N ASN A 40 -3.38 -3.65 5.77
CA ASN A 40 -4.43 -3.61 4.75
C ASN A 40 -3.88 -3.24 3.36
N VAL A 41 -4.61 -3.59 2.31
CA VAL A 41 -4.40 -3.10 0.94
C VAL A 41 -5.73 -2.62 0.36
N HIS A 42 -5.80 -1.33 0.04
CA HIS A 42 -6.99 -0.70 -0.54
C HIS A 42 -6.91 -0.73 -2.07
N PHE A 43 -7.87 -1.41 -2.70
CA PHE A 43 -8.03 -1.51 -4.17
C PHE A 43 -9.18 -0.64 -4.72
N GLU A 44 -9.70 0.28 -3.91
CA GLU A 44 -10.86 1.13 -4.26
C GLU A 44 -10.58 2.14 -5.38
N LYS A 45 -9.29 2.40 -5.68
CA LYS A 45 -8.83 3.32 -6.73
C LYS A 45 -8.02 2.54 -7.77
N ILE A 46 -7.83 3.15 -8.95
CA ILE A 46 -7.05 2.56 -10.05
C ILE A 46 -5.70 2.02 -9.56
N LYS A 47 -5.01 2.79 -8.70
CA LYS A 47 -3.75 2.39 -8.10
C LYS A 47 -3.96 1.98 -6.63
N PRO A 48 -3.49 0.79 -6.22
CA PRO A 48 -3.64 0.33 -4.85
C PRO A 48 -2.91 1.23 -3.86
N THR A 49 -3.38 1.24 -2.61
CA THR A 49 -2.70 1.87 -1.48
C THR A 49 -2.52 0.84 -0.37
N VAL A 50 -1.29 0.66 0.11
CA VAL A 50 -0.97 -0.26 1.21
C VAL A 50 -0.98 0.51 2.52
N ARG A 51 -1.60 -0.07 3.55
CA ARG A 51 -1.57 0.47 4.91
C ARG A 51 -0.65 -0.36 5.77
N VAL A 52 0.24 0.30 6.51
CA VAL A 52 1.14 -0.32 7.48
C VAL A 52 0.83 0.14 8.89
N MET A 53 1.22 -0.69 9.87
CA MET A 53 1.21 -0.32 11.28
C MET A 53 2.30 0.73 11.55
N ASN A 54 1.99 1.74 12.36
CA ASN A 54 3.00 2.70 12.83
C ASN A 54 3.96 2.00 13.80
N ASN A 55 5.27 2.17 13.60
CA ASN A 55 6.34 1.64 14.44
C ASN A 55 7.58 2.56 14.39
N ALA A 56 8.70 2.12 14.97
CA ALA A 56 9.93 2.91 14.97
C ALA A 56 10.47 3.23 13.55
N VAL A 57 10.24 2.34 12.58
CA VAL A 57 10.67 2.55 11.19
C VAL A 57 9.85 3.65 10.53
N THR A 58 8.53 3.67 10.72
CA THR A 58 7.68 4.74 10.18
C THR A 58 8.03 6.10 10.78
N GLU A 59 8.37 6.15 12.06
CA GLU A 59 8.87 7.37 12.71
C GLU A 59 10.20 7.84 12.12
N GLN A 60 11.12 6.91 11.83
CA GLN A 60 12.40 7.22 11.20
C GLN A 60 12.21 7.74 9.78
N LEU A 61 11.31 7.14 9.00
CA LEU A 61 10.96 7.61 7.65
C LEU A 61 10.41 9.04 7.65
N GLU A 62 9.60 9.42 8.65
CA GLU A 62 9.15 10.81 8.82
C GLU A 62 10.32 11.74 9.16
N LYS A 63 11.20 11.34 10.10
CA LYS A 63 12.37 12.14 10.53
C LYS A 63 13.34 12.39 9.40
N ASP A 64 13.61 11.38 8.58
CA ASP A 64 14.54 11.45 7.45
C ASP A 64 13.91 12.15 6.23
N GLN A 65 12.64 12.56 6.31
CA GLN A 65 11.87 13.19 5.23
C GLN A 65 11.62 12.28 4.01
N TRP A 66 11.69 10.96 4.20
CA TRP A 66 11.30 9.97 3.20
C TRP A 66 9.79 9.81 3.11
N ALA A 67 9.11 10.15 4.21
CA ALA A 67 7.66 10.20 4.30
C ALA A 67 7.19 11.59 4.72
N TYR A 68 6.01 11.98 4.24
CA TYR A 68 5.40 13.25 4.60
C TYR A 68 3.96 13.08 5.07
N VAL A 69 3.58 13.94 6.01
CA VAL A 69 2.20 14.01 6.50
C VAL A 69 1.33 14.65 5.42
N TYR A 70 0.28 13.94 5.00
CA TYR A 70 -0.65 14.44 3.98
C TYR A 70 -2.03 14.75 4.54
N HIS A 71 -2.34 14.29 5.75
CA HIS A 71 -3.63 14.48 6.38
C HIS A 71 -3.50 14.58 7.89
N VAL A 72 -4.25 15.50 8.48
CA VAL A 72 -4.41 15.62 9.93
C VAL A 72 -5.90 15.59 10.22
N GLY A 73 -6.31 14.70 11.10
CA GLY A 73 -7.70 14.49 11.42
C GLY A 73 -7.94 14.35 12.91
N ARG A 74 -9.21 14.17 13.25
CA ARG A 74 -9.65 13.91 14.61
C ARG A 74 -10.79 12.89 14.58
N ASP A 75 -10.68 11.89 15.42
CA ASP A 75 -11.74 10.93 15.74
C ASP A 75 -11.78 10.70 17.26
N VAL A 76 -11.48 9.48 17.74
CA VAL A 76 -11.26 9.19 19.17
C VAL A 76 -10.09 9.99 19.75
N GLY A 77 -9.18 10.47 18.90
CA GLY A 77 -8.10 11.38 19.25
C GLY A 77 -7.66 12.20 18.04
N ARG A 78 -6.73 13.14 18.24
CA ARG A 78 -6.08 13.81 17.11
C ARG A 78 -5.12 12.82 16.47
N TYR A 79 -5.11 12.73 15.14
CA TYR A 79 -4.20 11.85 14.42
C TYR A 79 -3.64 12.55 13.19
N GLN A 80 -2.53 12.00 12.68
CA GLN A 80 -2.00 12.33 11.38
C GLN A 80 -1.84 11.07 10.54
N GLU A 81 -1.96 11.22 9.23
CA GLU A 81 -1.56 10.18 8.27
C GLU A 81 -0.36 10.67 7.46
N ALA A 82 0.64 9.81 7.41
CA ALA A 82 1.83 10.01 6.60
C ALA A 82 1.84 9.02 5.44
N GLN A 83 2.59 9.38 4.40
CA GLN A 83 2.73 8.55 3.22
C GLN A 83 4.15 8.58 2.66
N PHE A 84 4.47 7.49 1.96
CA PHE A 84 5.61 7.39 1.06
C PHE A 84 5.27 6.42 -0.09
N THR A 85 6.25 6.10 -0.93
CA THR A 85 6.09 5.17 -2.06
C THR A 85 7.17 4.11 -2.04
N VAL A 86 6.77 2.84 -2.23
CA VAL A 86 7.68 1.67 -2.34
C VAL A 86 7.21 0.83 -3.52
N GLU A 87 8.14 0.40 -4.37
CA GLU A 87 7.82 -0.37 -5.59
C GLU A 87 6.77 0.34 -6.45
N GLY A 88 6.75 1.67 -6.42
CA GLY A 88 5.73 2.47 -7.09
C GLY A 88 4.33 2.37 -6.48
N ILE A 89 4.11 1.73 -5.34
CA ILE A 89 2.82 1.68 -4.62
C ILE A 89 2.83 2.70 -3.47
N ARG A 90 1.71 3.40 -3.29
CA ARG A 90 1.54 4.34 -2.17
C ARG A 90 1.40 3.53 -0.88
N VAL A 91 2.14 3.91 0.14
CA VAL A 91 2.09 3.30 1.46
C VAL A 91 1.73 4.37 2.49
N VAL A 92 0.80 4.07 3.39
CA VAL A 92 0.29 5.00 4.39
C VAL A 92 0.25 4.37 5.78
N TRP A 93 0.37 5.20 6.81
CA TRP A 93 0.08 4.82 8.20
C TRP A 93 -0.56 5.99 8.93
N ARG A 94 -1.20 5.65 10.05
CA ARG A 94 -1.78 6.61 10.99
C ARG A 94 -0.95 6.63 12.27
N LYS A 95 -0.69 7.83 12.79
CA LYS A 95 -0.11 8.06 14.11
C LYS A 95 -1.05 8.96 14.92
N TYR A 96 -1.46 8.49 16.10
CA TYR A 96 -2.20 9.33 17.04
C TYR A 96 -1.25 10.32 17.71
N LEU A 97 -1.71 11.56 17.83
CA LEU A 97 -0.98 12.64 18.48
C LEU A 97 -1.39 12.66 19.95
N LYS A 98 -0.40 12.80 20.83
CA LYS A 98 -0.64 13.01 22.26
C LYS A 98 -1.19 14.41 22.51
#